data_AF-A0A368XRB1-F1
#
_entry.id   AF-A0A368XRB1-F1
#
_cell.length_a   1.000
_cell.length_b   1.000
_cell.length_c   1.000
_cell.angle_alpha   90.00
_cell.angle_beta   90.00
_cell.angle_gamma   90.00
#
_symmetry.space_group_name_H-M   'P 1'
#
loop_
_entity.id
_entity.type
_entity.pdbx_description
1 polymer ?
#
loop_
_entity_poly.entity_id
_entity_poly.type
_entity_poly.pdbx_seq_one_letter_code
_entity_poly.pdbx_strand_id
1 'polypeptide(L)'
;MMPSAIPEFYIPDSQLAREMTQYIRDTESDLLFHHSVRVYCWGYLTGARTGLSFDPELLYAASMFHDIGLTARYRDSQLRFEVDGANAAREFLRSHGVRDADIETVWNAVALHTTPGIPQFMRPEIALVQAGAGMDVAGRGYDQFSEAQRAAVVAASPREADFAQGIIDAFYEGMQHRPLSTFGTFNDDVLAFKDPAFQRVDMCSIILASDWTRRTICHAADGCPHHDHPHPPANG
;
A
#
# COMPACT_ATOMS: atom_id res chain seq x y z
N MET A 1 23.85 -17.19 -32.63
CA MET A 1 22.78 -17.06 -31.63
C MET A 1 23.45 -16.59 -30.36
N MET A 2 23.32 -15.30 -30.01
CA MET A 2 23.91 -14.79 -28.76
C MET A 2 23.10 -15.39 -27.60
N PRO A 3 23.73 -15.90 -26.53
CA PRO A 3 22.99 -16.25 -25.33
C PRO A 3 22.32 -14.97 -24.82
N SER A 4 20.99 -14.97 -24.77
CA SER A 4 20.21 -13.90 -24.16
C SER A 4 20.53 -13.91 -22.67
N ALA A 5 21.47 -13.06 -22.23
CA ALA A 5 21.71 -12.84 -20.82
C ALA A 5 20.38 -12.38 -20.22
N ILE A 6 19.78 -13.23 -19.39
CA ILE A 6 18.64 -12.85 -18.56
C ILE A 6 19.12 -11.63 -17.76
N PRO A 7 18.40 -10.51 -17.70
CA PRO A 7 18.66 -9.51 -16.68
C PRO A 7 18.40 -10.21 -15.34
N GLU A 8 19.46 -10.74 -14.75
CA GLU A 8 19.42 -11.30 -13.41
C GLU A 8 19.22 -10.11 -12.48
N PHE A 9 18.04 -10.05 -11.85
CA PHE A 9 17.93 -9.28 -10.63
C PHE A 9 18.92 -9.90 -9.63
N TYR A 10 19.53 -9.07 -8.80
CA TYR A 10 20.30 -9.53 -7.66
C TYR A 10 19.64 -8.97 -6.40
N ILE A 11 19.69 -9.72 -5.31
CA ILE A 11 19.25 -9.23 -4.01
C ILE A 11 20.46 -8.54 -3.37
N PRO A 12 20.34 -7.29 -2.89
CA PRO A 12 21.45 -6.62 -2.20
C PRO A 12 21.92 -7.45 -0.99
N ASP A 13 23.23 -7.57 -0.81
CA ASP A 13 23.86 -8.38 0.23
C ASP A 13 24.73 -7.54 1.19
N SER A 14 24.58 -6.22 1.14
CA SER A 14 25.20 -5.31 2.09
C SER A 14 24.82 -5.67 3.53
N GLN A 15 25.57 -5.14 4.50
CA GLN A 15 25.24 -5.35 5.90
C GLN A 15 23.83 -4.85 6.21
N LEU A 16 23.48 -3.65 5.73
CA LEU A 16 22.15 -3.07 5.88
C LEU A 16 21.05 -3.98 5.30
N ALA A 17 21.26 -4.48 4.07
CA ALA A 17 20.31 -5.34 3.41
C ALA A 17 20.07 -6.64 4.19
N ARG A 18 21.15 -7.29 4.68
CA ARG A 18 21.04 -8.51 5.48
C ARG A 18 20.34 -8.31 6.82
N GLU A 19 20.68 -7.24 7.53
CA GLU A 19 20.05 -6.89 8.82
C GLU A 19 18.56 -6.59 8.64
N MET A 20 18.21 -5.89 7.56
CA MET A 20 16.83 -5.62 7.18
C MET A 20 16.06 -6.88 6.80
N THR A 21 16.64 -7.75 5.96
CA THR A 21 16.02 -9.04 5.60
C THR A 21 15.72 -9.85 6.85
N GLN A 22 16.67 -9.90 7.79
CA GLN A 22 16.49 -10.63 9.04
C GLN A 22 15.37 -10.00 9.90
N TYR A 23 15.38 -8.68 10.07
CA TYR A 23 14.35 -7.97 10.82
C TYR A 23 12.93 -8.23 10.27
N ILE A 24 12.76 -8.24 8.94
CA ILE A 24 11.48 -8.53 8.31
C ILE A 24 11.10 -9.99 8.46
N ARG A 25 12.04 -10.93 8.26
CA ARG A 25 11.79 -12.37 8.51
C ARG A 25 11.32 -12.65 9.95
N ASP A 26 11.84 -11.90 10.91
CA ASP A 26 11.47 -12.08 12.32
C ASP A 26 10.11 -11.43 12.67
N THR A 27 9.57 -10.59 11.79
CA THR A 27 8.36 -9.79 12.05
C THR A 27 7.15 -10.21 11.19
N GLU A 28 7.38 -10.55 9.93
CA GLU A 28 6.35 -10.92 8.96
C GLU A 28 6.12 -12.43 8.92
N SER A 29 4.98 -12.86 8.38
CA SER A 29 4.77 -14.27 8.02
C SER A 29 5.62 -14.64 6.81
N ASP A 30 5.85 -15.94 6.59
CA ASP A 30 6.52 -16.44 5.39
C ASP A 30 5.84 -15.94 4.10
N LEU A 31 4.50 -15.91 4.10
CA LEU A 31 3.70 -15.40 2.97
C LEU A 31 4.05 -13.95 2.62
N LEU A 32 4.05 -13.04 3.61
CA LEU A 32 4.35 -11.62 3.41
C LEU A 32 5.83 -11.42 3.08
N PHE A 33 6.73 -12.12 3.75
CA PHE A 33 8.16 -12.07 3.44
C PHE A 33 8.43 -12.47 1.97
N HIS A 34 7.86 -13.61 1.55
CA HIS A 34 8.04 -14.09 0.18
C HIS A 34 7.41 -13.15 -0.85
N HIS A 35 6.27 -12.54 -0.52
CA HIS A 35 5.65 -11.47 -1.31
C HIS A 35 6.59 -10.28 -1.47
N SER A 36 7.09 -9.71 -0.39
CA SER A 36 8.03 -8.59 -0.37
C SER A 36 9.28 -8.85 -1.21
N VAL A 37 9.83 -10.08 -1.18
CA VAL A 37 10.98 -10.45 -2.04
C VAL A 37 10.59 -10.42 -3.52
N ARG A 38 9.42 -10.97 -3.88
CA ARG A 38 8.96 -10.93 -5.27
C ARG A 38 8.66 -9.51 -5.74
N VAL A 39 8.07 -8.67 -4.89
CA VAL A 39 7.84 -7.24 -5.17
C VAL A 39 9.14 -6.55 -5.60
N TYR A 40 10.22 -6.78 -4.85
CA TYR A 40 11.55 -6.29 -5.22
C TYR A 40 11.98 -6.80 -6.61
N CYS A 41 11.91 -8.11 -6.86
CA CYS A 41 12.36 -8.69 -8.11
C CYS A 41 11.56 -8.17 -9.32
N TRP A 42 10.24 -8.05 -9.20
CA TRP A 42 9.39 -7.49 -10.24
C TRP A 42 9.65 -5.99 -10.47
N GLY A 43 9.88 -5.23 -9.41
CA GLY A 43 10.29 -3.83 -9.47
C GLY A 43 11.63 -3.68 -10.21
N TYR A 44 12.63 -4.48 -9.84
CA TYR A 44 13.94 -4.48 -10.48
C TYR A 44 13.85 -4.78 -11.99
N LEU A 45 13.13 -5.84 -12.35
CA LEU A 45 12.94 -6.25 -13.75
C LEU A 45 12.16 -5.19 -14.54
N THR A 46 11.16 -4.57 -13.92
CA THR A 46 10.44 -3.42 -14.51
C THR A 46 11.39 -2.26 -14.79
N GLY A 47 12.19 -1.86 -13.80
CA GLY A 47 13.13 -0.75 -13.93
C GLY A 47 14.17 -0.99 -15.03
N ALA A 48 14.72 -2.21 -15.10
CA ALA A 48 15.63 -2.61 -16.16
C ALA A 48 14.97 -2.58 -17.55
N ARG A 49 13.73 -3.09 -17.67
CA ARG A 49 12.96 -3.08 -18.93
C ARG A 49 12.62 -1.67 -19.40
N THR A 50 12.31 -0.75 -18.48
CA THR A 50 11.90 0.62 -18.80
C THR A 50 13.05 1.62 -18.81
N GLY A 51 14.29 1.18 -18.55
CA GLY A 51 15.47 2.05 -18.52
C GLY A 51 15.47 3.07 -17.38
N LEU A 52 14.80 2.76 -16.27
CA LEU A 52 14.82 3.62 -15.08
C LEU A 52 16.13 3.39 -14.30
N SER A 53 16.79 4.48 -13.92
CA SER A 53 17.93 4.44 -13.01
C SER A 53 17.42 4.53 -11.57
N PHE A 54 17.62 3.50 -10.77
CA PHE A 54 17.20 3.43 -9.37
C PHE A 54 18.31 2.85 -8.50
N ASP A 55 18.24 3.13 -7.20
CA ASP A 55 19.08 2.48 -6.19
C ASP A 55 18.47 1.13 -5.77
N PRO A 56 19.12 -0.02 -6.06
CA PRO A 56 18.59 -1.33 -5.72
C PRO A 56 18.45 -1.55 -4.21
N GLU A 57 19.29 -0.93 -3.37
CA GLU A 57 19.21 -1.05 -1.92
C GLU A 57 17.99 -0.29 -1.37
N LEU A 58 17.68 0.89 -1.90
CA LEU A 58 16.47 1.63 -1.53
C LEU A 58 15.19 0.95 -2.04
N LEU A 59 15.21 0.41 -3.26
CA LEU A 59 14.09 -0.39 -3.78
C LEU A 59 13.87 -1.64 -2.92
N TYR A 60 14.95 -2.32 -2.53
CA TYR A 60 14.88 -3.48 -1.65
C TYR A 60 14.32 -3.09 -0.29
N ALA A 61 14.78 -2.00 0.30
CA ALA A 61 14.27 -1.51 1.58
C ALA A 61 12.79 -1.18 1.54
N ALA A 62 12.34 -0.43 0.54
CA ALA A 62 10.94 -0.13 0.41
C ALA A 62 10.09 -1.39 0.18
N SER A 63 10.56 -2.34 -0.63
CA SER A 63 9.86 -3.61 -0.85
C SER A 63 9.79 -4.47 0.42
N MET A 64 10.85 -4.51 1.23
CA MET A 64 10.89 -5.29 2.46
C MET A 64 9.97 -4.75 3.56
N PHE A 65 9.73 -3.45 3.60
CA PHE A 65 8.92 -2.83 4.65
C PHE A 65 7.46 -2.54 4.25
N HIS A 66 7.07 -2.77 2.99
CA HIS A 66 5.81 -2.22 2.49
C HIS A 66 4.55 -2.76 3.21
N ASP A 67 4.60 -4.02 3.64
CA ASP A 67 3.46 -4.74 4.23
C ASP A 67 3.63 -5.04 5.74
N ILE A 68 4.74 -4.65 6.36
CA ILE A 68 4.98 -4.89 7.80
C ILE A 68 3.88 -4.28 8.68
N GLY A 69 3.21 -3.23 8.19
CA GLY A 69 2.07 -2.60 8.85
C GLY A 69 0.85 -3.51 9.00
N LEU A 70 0.77 -4.64 8.28
CA LEU A 70 -0.29 -5.65 8.39
C LEU A 70 -0.06 -6.62 9.55
N THR A 71 1.15 -6.65 10.11
CA THR A 71 1.52 -7.63 11.15
C THR A 71 0.80 -7.37 12.48
N ALA A 72 0.73 -8.40 13.32
CA ALA A 72 0.12 -8.32 14.65
C ALA A 72 0.71 -7.22 15.55
N ARG A 73 1.93 -6.76 15.25
CA ARG A 73 2.57 -5.61 15.91
C ARG A 73 1.74 -4.32 15.82
N TYR A 74 0.93 -4.17 14.78
CA TYR A 74 0.13 -2.97 14.51
C TYR A 74 -1.37 -3.17 14.76
N ARG A 75 -1.76 -4.23 15.48
CA ARG A 75 -3.16 -4.56 15.80
C ARG A 75 -3.93 -3.48 16.57
N ASP A 76 -3.21 -2.59 17.25
CA ASP A 76 -3.81 -1.49 18.02
C ASP A 76 -3.62 -0.12 17.32
N SER A 77 -2.99 -0.10 16.14
CA SER A 77 -2.83 1.11 15.32
C SER A 77 -4.14 1.48 14.62
N GLN A 78 -4.35 2.78 14.43
CA GLN A 78 -5.45 3.34 13.63
C GLN A 78 -4.95 4.10 12.40
N LEU A 79 -3.62 4.09 12.16
CA LEU A 79 -3.05 4.60 10.92
C LEU A 79 -3.33 3.63 9.77
N ARG A 80 -3.18 4.10 8.55
CA ARG A 80 -3.02 3.26 7.36
C ARG A 80 -1.86 2.29 7.56
N PHE A 81 -2.01 1.02 7.16
CA PHE A 81 -0.93 0.04 7.31
C PHE A 81 0.30 0.46 6.49
N GLU A 82 0.10 1.13 5.37
CA GLU A 82 1.15 1.68 4.53
C GLU A 82 1.95 2.75 5.28
N VAL A 83 1.28 3.55 6.12
CA VAL A 83 1.93 4.57 6.95
C VAL A 83 2.68 3.93 8.11
N ASP A 84 2.12 2.88 8.72
CA ASP A 84 2.82 2.10 9.74
C ASP A 84 4.11 1.48 9.18
N GLY A 85 4.04 0.86 7.99
CA GLY A 85 5.21 0.30 7.32
C GLY A 85 6.23 1.37 6.94
N ALA A 86 5.79 2.51 6.42
CA ALA A 86 6.68 3.62 6.06
C ALA A 86 7.39 4.18 7.30
N ASN A 87 6.68 4.35 8.42
CA ASN A 87 7.26 4.77 9.68
C ASN A 87 8.28 3.74 10.22
N ALA A 88 7.97 2.45 10.11
CA ALA A 88 8.90 1.37 10.50
C ALA A 88 10.20 1.42 9.66
N ALA A 89 10.07 1.58 8.34
CA ALA A 89 11.20 1.71 7.45
C ALA A 89 12.06 2.93 7.81
N ARG A 90 11.44 4.07 8.10
CA ARG A 90 12.15 5.29 8.51
C ARG A 90 12.95 5.07 9.79
N GLU A 91 12.33 4.50 10.83
CA GLU A 91 13.02 4.29 12.11
C GLU A 91 14.18 3.30 11.95
N PHE A 92 14.00 2.22 11.18
CA PHE A 92 15.06 1.27 10.86
C PHE A 92 16.21 1.92 10.09
N LEU A 93 15.94 2.61 8.98
CA LEU A 93 16.99 3.21 8.15
C LEU A 93 17.73 4.34 8.88
N ARG A 94 17.02 5.12 9.71
CA ARG A 94 17.64 6.15 10.55
C ARG A 94 18.61 5.55 11.57
N SER A 95 18.27 4.41 12.18
CA SER A 95 19.18 3.75 13.14
C SER A 95 20.46 3.21 12.49
N HIS A 96 20.45 3.01 11.17
CA HIS A 96 21.62 2.60 10.38
C HIS A 96 22.34 3.77 9.69
N GLY A 97 21.98 5.01 10.00
CA GLY A 97 22.67 6.20 9.49
C GLY A 97 22.42 6.51 8.00
N VAL A 98 21.33 5.99 7.43
CA VAL A 98 20.91 6.31 6.06
C VAL A 98 20.51 7.79 5.99
N ARG A 99 20.79 8.46 4.87
CA ARG A 99 20.53 9.89 4.69
C ARG A 99 19.03 10.17 4.66
N ASP A 100 18.61 11.30 5.23
CA ASP A 100 17.19 11.68 5.30
C ASP A 100 16.48 11.70 3.93
N ALA A 101 17.16 12.13 2.86
CA ALA A 101 16.59 12.15 1.50
C ALA A 101 16.31 10.73 0.94
N ASP A 102 17.14 9.75 1.30
CA ASP A 102 16.96 8.36 0.89
C ASP A 102 15.86 7.70 1.75
N ILE A 103 15.84 8.01 3.04
CA ILE A 103 14.76 7.64 3.96
C ILE A 103 13.41 8.18 3.46
N GLU A 104 13.35 9.43 3.01
CA GLU A 104 12.13 10.03 2.48
C GLU A 104 11.69 9.35 1.17
N THR A 105 12.63 8.90 0.35
CA THR A 105 12.34 8.11 -0.86
C THR A 105 11.71 6.78 -0.48
N VAL A 106 12.29 6.04 0.48
CA VAL A 106 11.74 4.76 0.97
C VAL A 106 10.40 4.94 1.64
N TRP A 107 10.25 5.95 2.49
CA TRP A 107 9.00 6.25 3.19
C TRP A 107 7.87 6.50 2.19
N ASN A 108 8.12 7.32 1.14
CA ASN A 108 7.13 7.59 0.10
C ASN A 108 6.81 6.34 -0.74
N ALA A 109 7.81 5.52 -1.06
CA ALA A 109 7.62 4.29 -1.80
C ALA A 109 6.69 3.33 -1.05
N VAL A 110 6.90 3.18 0.26
CA VAL A 110 6.03 2.38 1.12
C VAL A 110 4.66 3.02 1.30
N ALA A 111 4.56 4.30 1.65
CA ALA A 111 3.28 4.94 1.95
C ALA A 111 2.31 4.99 0.76
N LEU A 112 2.84 5.01 -0.47
CA LEU A 112 2.06 5.19 -1.70
C LEU A 112 1.91 3.92 -2.55
N HIS A 113 2.49 2.79 -2.16
CA HIS A 113 2.49 1.58 -3.01
C HIS A 113 1.08 1.07 -3.33
N THR A 114 0.09 1.32 -2.45
CA THR A 114 -1.32 0.95 -2.67
C THR A 114 -2.14 2.02 -3.39
N THR A 115 -1.53 3.13 -3.81
CA THR A 115 -2.25 4.28 -4.36
C THR A 115 -2.05 4.36 -5.88
N PRO A 116 -2.97 3.84 -6.71
CA PRO A 116 -2.82 3.91 -8.16
C PRO A 116 -2.82 5.37 -8.63
N GLY A 117 -2.11 5.64 -9.73
CA GLY A 117 -2.19 6.95 -10.37
C GLY A 117 -1.17 7.97 -9.86
N ILE A 118 -0.49 7.75 -8.73
CA ILE A 118 0.49 8.69 -8.18
C ILE A 118 1.95 8.20 -8.34
N PRO A 119 2.35 7.00 -7.85
CA PRO A 119 3.75 6.59 -7.77
C PRO A 119 4.52 6.62 -9.09
N GLN A 120 3.85 6.33 -10.22
CA GLN A 120 4.50 6.27 -11.54
C GLN A 120 5.03 7.62 -12.05
N PHE A 121 4.67 8.73 -11.41
CA PHE A 121 5.18 10.07 -11.71
C PHE A 121 6.23 10.57 -10.71
N MET A 122 6.65 9.72 -9.78
CA MET A 122 7.61 10.05 -8.72
C MET A 122 8.99 9.44 -9.00
N ARG A 123 9.87 9.40 -7.98
CA ARG A 123 11.18 8.77 -8.10
C ARG A 123 11.05 7.29 -8.52
N PRO A 124 12.04 6.75 -9.25
CA PRO A 124 12.01 5.37 -9.73
C PRO A 124 11.69 4.33 -8.65
N GLU A 125 12.28 4.41 -7.46
CA GLU A 125 12.04 3.46 -6.37
C GLU A 125 10.55 3.44 -5.98
N ILE A 126 9.92 4.61 -5.92
CA ILE A 126 8.50 4.78 -5.57
C ILE A 126 7.61 4.14 -6.64
N ALA A 127 7.90 4.41 -7.92
CA ALA A 127 7.18 3.81 -9.03
C ALA A 127 7.34 2.27 -9.08
N LEU A 128 8.54 1.77 -8.80
CA LEU A 128 8.90 0.37 -8.95
C LEU A 128 8.36 -0.52 -7.83
N VAL A 129 8.23 -0.03 -6.59
CA VAL A 129 7.53 -0.77 -5.53
C VAL A 129 6.06 -0.95 -5.89
N GLN A 130 5.38 0.10 -6.35
CA GLN A 130 3.98 0.01 -6.78
C GLN A 130 3.82 -0.96 -7.96
N ALA A 131 4.72 -0.90 -8.94
CA ALA A 131 4.69 -1.80 -10.09
C ALA A 131 4.93 -3.27 -9.67
N GLY A 132 5.88 -3.49 -8.75
CA GLY A 132 6.20 -4.81 -8.22
C GLY A 132 5.06 -5.43 -7.42
N ALA A 133 4.46 -4.67 -6.50
CA ALA A 133 3.28 -5.09 -5.72
C ALA A 133 2.08 -5.37 -6.64
N GLY A 134 1.83 -4.49 -7.62
CA GLY A 134 0.76 -4.68 -8.60
C GLY A 134 0.94 -5.92 -9.48
N MET A 135 2.18 -6.25 -9.84
CA MET A 135 2.50 -7.49 -10.56
C MET A 135 2.27 -8.72 -9.67
N ASP A 136 2.78 -8.72 -8.44
CA ASP A 136 2.73 -9.93 -7.60
C ASP A 136 1.32 -10.28 -7.09
N VAL A 137 0.51 -9.27 -6.77
CA VAL A 137 -0.87 -9.47 -6.26
C VAL A 137 -1.88 -9.59 -7.40
N ALA A 138 -1.84 -8.68 -8.36
CA ALA A 138 -2.89 -8.51 -9.36
C ALA A 138 -2.46 -8.89 -10.79
N GLY A 139 -1.22 -9.37 -10.99
CA GLY A 139 -0.72 -9.73 -12.33
C GLY A 139 -0.60 -8.53 -13.28
N ARG A 140 -0.51 -7.30 -12.77
CA ARG A 140 -0.41 -6.11 -13.63
C ARG A 140 0.88 -6.17 -14.44
N GLY A 141 0.75 -6.11 -15.77
CA GLY A 141 1.90 -6.19 -16.66
C GLY A 141 2.48 -7.61 -16.79
N TYR A 142 1.75 -8.66 -16.43
CA TYR A 142 2.20 -10.05 -16.50
C TYR A 142 2.87 -10.44 -17.83
N ASP A 143 2.25 -10.04 -18.95
CA ASP A 143 2.73 -10.35 -20.31
C ASP A 143 3.97 -9.54 -20.72
N GLN A 144 4.38 -8.55 -19.92
CA GLN A 144 5.60 -7.76 -20.15
C GLN A 144 6.86 -8.43 -19.62
N PHE A 145 6.73 -9.57 -18.92
CA PHE A 145 7.83 -10.39 -18.46
C PHE A 145 7.93 -11.66 -19.31
N SER A 146 9.15 -12.13 -19.56
CA SER A 146 9.34 -13.42 -20.23
C SER A 146 8.99 -14.57 -19.28
N GLU A 147 8.72 -15.75 -19.84
CA GLU A 147 8.51 -16.96 -19.03
C GLU A 147 9.72 -17.27 -18.15
N ALA A 148 10.94 -17.11 -18.69
CA ALA A 148 12.17 -17.30 -17.95
C ALA A 148 12.30 -16.33 -16.76
N GLN A 149 11.94 -15.05 -16.94
CA GLN A 149 11.92 -14.08 -15.86
C GLN A 149 10.90 -14.48 -14.79
N ARG A 150 9.69 -14.89 -15.21
CA ARG A 150 8.66 -15.31 -14.25
C ARG A 150 9.07 -16.53 -13.45
N ALA A 151 9.66 -17.53 -14.12
CA ALA A 151 10.19 -18.73 -13.48
C ALA A 151 11.32 -18.40 -12.49
N ALA A 152 12.24 -17.49 -12.86
CA ALA A 152 13.35 -17.08 -12.00
C ALA A 152 12.86 -16.41 -10.70
N VAL A 153 11.87 -15.53 -10.77
CA VAL A 153 11.32 -14.86 -9.58
C VAL A 153 10.65 -15.87 -8.64
N VAL A 154 9.82 -16.78 -9.18
CA VAL A 154 9.13 -17.80 -8.37
C VAL A 154 10.12 -18.83 -7.81
N ALA A 155 11.20 -19.15 -8.53
CA ALA A 155 12.25 -20.02 -8.02
C ALA A 155 13.04 -19.37 -6.86
N ALA A 156 13.29 -18.06 -6.93
CA ALA A 156 13.97 -17.32 -5.87
C ALA A 156 13.10 -17.13 -4.61
N SER A 157 11.80 -16.95 -4.78
CA SER A 157 10.84 -16.78 -3.68
C SER A 157 9.49 -17.42 -4.04
N PRO A 158 9.26 -18.68 -3.62
CA PRO A 158 8.07 -19.45 -4.00
C PRO A 158 6.76 -18.75 -3.64
N ARG A 159 5.76 -18.94 -4.51
CA ARG A 159 4.36 -18.61 -4.19
C ARG A 159 3.72 -19.83 -3.54
N GLU A 160 3.02 -19.62 -2.44
CA GLU A 160 2.21 -20.66 -1.79
C GLU A 160 1.06 -21.09 -2.71
N ALA A 161 0.56 -22.32 -2.54
CA ALA A 161 -0.46 -22.89 -3.40
C ALA A 161 -1.77 -22.07 -3.39
N ASP A 162 -2.09 -21.48 -2.24
CA ASP A 162 -3.27 -20.65 -1.96
C ASP A 162 -2.93 -19.16 -1.79
N PHE A 163 -1.79 -18.71 -2.34
CA PHE A 163 -1.29 -17.33 -2.20
C PHE A 163 -2.37 -16.25 -2.37
N ALA A 164 -3.25 -16.39 -3.37
CA ALA A 164 -4.29 -15.39 -3.63
C ALA A 164 -5.29 -15.26 -2.46
N GLN A 165 -5.66 -16.36 -1.82
CA GLN A 165 -6.54 -16.33 -0.65
C GLN A 165 -5.76 -15.87 0.57
N GLY A 166 -4.54 -16.38 0.77
CA GLY A 166 -3.68 -16.00 1.89
C GLY A 166 -3.34 -14.52 1.93
N ILE A 167 -3.07 -13.89 0.79
CA ILE A 167 -2.79 -12.44 0.74
C ILE A 167 -4.04 -11.61 1.04
N ILE A 168 -5.23 -12.01 0.55
CA ILE A 168 -6.51 -11.36 0.89
C ILE A 168 -6.77 -11.44 2.39
N ASP A 169 -6.51 -12.60 2.99
CA ASP A 169 -6.70 -12.82 4.42
C ASP A 169 -5.72 -11.98 5.25
N ALA A 170 -4.44 -11.90 4.86
CA ALA A 170 -3.45 -11.04 5.51
C ALA A 170 -3.85 -9.56 5.49
N PHE A 171 -4.33 -9.05 4.34
CA PHE A 171 -4.84 -7.68 4.23
C PHE A 171 -6.06 -7.45 5.13
N TYR A 172 -7.03 -8.36 5.10
CA TYR A 172 -8.24 -8.26 5.92
C TYR A 172 -7.90 -8.28 7.42
N GLU A 173 -7.07 -9.23 7.85
CA GLU A 173 -6.67 -9.36 9.25
C GLU A 173 -5.94 -8.12 9.76
N GLY A 174 -5.07 -7.53 8.93
CA GLY A 174 -4.32 -6.32 9.25
C GLY A 174 -5.14 -5.03 9.26
N MET A 175 -6.38 -5.02 8.75
CA MET A 175 -7.18 -3.80 8.57
C MET A 175 -8.59 -3.83 9.16
N GLN A 176 -9.16 -5.00 9.45
CA GLN A 176 -10.55 -5.12 9.94
C GLN A 176 -10.81 -4.33 11.25
N HIS A 177 -9.79 -4.10 12.07
CA HIS A 177 -9.89 -3.30 13.30
C HIS A 177 -9.76 -1.78 13.09
N ARG A 178 -9.51 -1.35 11.84
CA ARG A 178 -9.32 0.05 11.44
C ARG A 178 -9.96 0.34 10.07
N PRO A 179 -11.25 0.03 9.87
CA PRO A 179 -11.87 0.09 8.55
C PRO A 179 -11.83 1.48 7.91
N LEU A 180 -11.93 2.54 8.71
CA LEU A 180 -11.88 3.93 8.23
C LEU A 180 -10.53 4.33 7.62
N SER A 181 -9.44 3.62 7.93
CA SER A 181 -8.13 3.91 7.32
C SER A 181 -8.05 3.51 5.84
N THR A 182 -9.01 2.74 5.33
CA THR A 182 -9.01 2.23 3.94
C THR A 182 -9.62 3.19 2.91
N PHE A 183 -10.27 4.26 3.35
CA PHE A 183 -11.02 5.17 2.49
C PHE A 183 -10.18 5.72 1.33
N GLY A 184 -10.71 5.60 0.10
CA GLY A 184 -10.10 6.17 -1.10
C GLY A 184 -8.88 5.40 -1.62
N THR A 185 -8.70 4.15 -1.18
CA THR A 185 -7.64 3.24 -1.64
C THR A 185 -8.27 1.94 -2.12
N PHE A 186 -7.55 1.09 -2.87
CA PHE A 186 -8.08 -0.23 -3.24
C PHE A 186 -8.31 -1.15 -2.02
N ASN A 187 -7.83 -0.78 -0.83
CA ASN A 187 -7.96 -1.60 0.37
C ASN A 187 -9.43 -1.72 0.83
N ASP A 188 -10.29 -0.77 0.49
CA ASP A 188 -11.72 -0.87 0.81
C ASP A 188 -12.42 -2.00 0.01
N ASP A 189 -11.84 -2.42 -1.12
CA ASP A 189 -12.30 -3.59 -1.88
C ASP A 189 -12.06 -4.89 -1.14
N VAL A 190 -10.95 -5.00 -0.40
CA VAL A 190 -10.63 -6.19 0.41
C VAL A 190 -11.64 -6.33 1.55
N LEU A 191 -11.92 -5.22 2.26
CA LEU A 191 -12.91 -5.23 3.34
C LEU A 191 -14.31 -5.57 2.83
N ALA A 192 -14.74 -4.97 1.73
CA ALA A 192 -16.04 -5.26 1.13
C ALA A 192 -16.16 -6.70 0.62
N PHE A 193 -15.06 -7.32 0.18
CA PHE A 193 -15.05 -8.72 -0.24
C PHE A 193 -15.20 -9.69 0.94
N LYS A 194 -14.59 -9.38 2.09
CA LYS A 194 -14.57 -10.27 3.27
C LYS A 194 -15.72 -10.03 4.26
N ASP A 195 -16.20 -8.80 4.38
CA ASP A 195 -17.30 -8.42 5.27
C ASP A 195 -18.46 -7.80 4.46
N PRO A 196 -19.54 -8.56 4.19
CA PRO A 196 -20.72 -8.04 3.50
C PRO A 196 -21.45 -6.89 4.22
N ALA A 197 -21.20 -6.70 5.52
CA ALA A 197 -21.76 -5.60 6.30
C ALA A 197 -20.91 -4.32 6.23
N PHE A 198 -19.68 -4.40 5.70
CA PHE A 198 -18.81 -3.24 5.54
C PHE A 198 -19.44 -2.21 4.59
N GLN A 199 -19.57 -0.98 5.07
CA GLN A 199 -20.04 0.15 4.28
C GLN A 199 -18.87 1.01 3.85
N ARG A 200 -18.63 1.08 2.53
CA ARG A 200 -17.64 2.00 1.97
C ARG A 200 -18.02 3.44 2.32
N VAL A 201 -17.02 4.23 2.65
CA VAL A 201 -17.18 5.66 2.87
C VAL A 201 -17.46 6.32 1.52
N ASP A 202 -18.58 7.03 1.42
CA ASP A 202 -18.94 7.80 0.23
C ASP A 202 -18.56 9.28 0.40
N MET A 203 -17.61 9.73 -0.41
CA MET A 203 -17.16 11.12 -0.43
C MET A 203 -18.31 12.09 -0.72
N CYS A 204 -19.23 11.74 -1.62
CA CYS A 204 -20.35 12.62 -1.97
C CYS A 204 -21.27 12.83 -0.77
N SER A 205 -21.60 11.78 -0.03
CA SER A 205 -22.36 11.86 1.22
C SER A 205 -21.64 12.72 2.27
N ILE A 206 -20.31 12.59 2.43
CA ILE A 206 -19.52 13.46 3.32
C ILE A 206 -19.62 14.93 2.89
N ILE A 207 -19.43 15.21 1.60
CA ILE A 207 -19.50 16.58 1.05
C ILE A 207 -20.90 17.16 1.29
N LEU A 208 -21.95 16.40 1.00
CA LEU A 208 -23.35 16.84 1.19
C LEU A 208 -23.70 17.05 2.66
N ALA A 209 -23.10 16.28 3.58
CA ALA A 209 -23.30 16.39 5.03
C ALA A 209 -22.38 17.42 5.71
N SER A 210 -21.43 18.01 4.97
CA SER A 210 -20.45 18.97 5.48
C SER A 210 -21.11 20.20 6.12
N ASP A 211 -20.54 20.74 7.20
CA ASP A 211 -21.08 21.95 7.84
C ASP A 211 -21.11 23.18 6.91
N TRP A 212 -20.34 23.15 5.81
CA TRP A 212 -20.42 24.15 4.75
C TRP A 212 -21.78 24.15 4.03
N THR A 213 -22.46 23.01 3.90
CA THR A 213 -23.79 22.91 3.25
C THR A 213 -24.94 23.23 4.21
N ARG A 214 -24.67 23.34 5.53
CA ARG A 214 -25.69 23.69 6.54
C ARG A 214 -26.05 25.19 6.58
N ARG A 215 -25.35 26.05 5.84
CA ARG A 215 -25.64 27.51 5.81
C ARG A 215 -26.59 27.91 4.68
N THR A 216 -27.86 27.52 4.82
CA THR A 216 -28.99 28.31 4.30
C THR A 216 -30.24 28.12 5.17
N ILE A 217 -30.12 28.30 6.49
CA ILE A 217 -31.29 28.60 7.33
C ILE A 217 -30.98 29.93 8.01
N CYS A 218 -31.49 31.01 7.42
CA CYS A 218 -31.47 32.32 8.06
C CYS A 218 -32.17 32.23 9.42
N HIS A 219 -31.42 32.53 10.48
CA HIS A 219 -31.99 33.05 11.72
C HIS A 219 -32.47 34.47 11.46
N ALA A 220 -33.71 34.62 11.05
CA ALA A 220 -34.41 35.89 11.17
C ALA A 220 -35.24 35.82 12.46
N ALA A 221 -34.66 36.33 13.54
CA ALA A 221 -35.39 36.71 14.74
C ALA A 221 -36.31 37.93 14.51
N ASP A 222 -36.44 38.39 13.26
CA ASP A 222 -37.42 39.38 12.81
C ASP A 222 -38.06 38.85 11.51
N GLY A 223 -39.40 38.72 11.49
CA GLY A 223 -40.18 37.90 10.56
C GLY A 223 -39.80 37.95 9.07
N CYS A 224 -39.81 36.77 8.43
CA CYS A 224 -39.75 36.61 6.98
C CYS A 224 -41.17 36.30 6.44
N PRO A 225 -41.73 37.08 5.49
CA PRO A 225 -43.16 37.04 5.17
C PRO A 225 -43.59 35.97 4.16
N HIS A 226 -42.79 34.92 3.90
CA HIS A 226 -42.98 34.13 2.68
C HIS A 226 -43.14 32.60 2.75
N HIS A 227 -43.13 31.94 3.92
CA HIS A 227 -43.35 30.48 3.94
C HIS A 227 -44.19 29.99 5.12
N ASP A 228 -45.33 29.37 4.79
CA ASP A 228 -46.13 28.57 5.72
C ASP A 228 -45.46 27.20 5.94
N HIS A 229 -45.17 26.87 7.20
CA HIS A 229 -44.76 25.52 7.60
C HIS A 229 -45.81 24.92 8.55
N PRO A 230 -46.17 23.63 8.40
CA PRO A 230 -47.09 22.97 9.31
C PRO A 230 -46.41 22.71 10.66
N HIS A 231 -46.99 23.21 11.73
CA HIS A 231 -46.53 22.94 13.09
C HIS A 231 -46.94 21.52 13.55
N PRO A 232 -46.06 20.75 14.20
CA PRO A 232 -46.45 19.51 14.86
C PRO A 232 -47.24 19.82 16.16
N PRO A 233 -48.20 18.96 16.56
CA PRO A 233 -49.07 19.24 17.70
C PRO A 233 -48.28 19.17 19.02
N ALA A 234 -48.59 20.11 19.92
CA ALA A 234 -48.04 20.14 21.27
C ALA A 234 -48.65 19.01 22.11
N ASN A 235 -47.80 18.16 22.69
CA ASN A 235 -48.20 17.16 23.66
C ASN A 235 -48.65 17.84 24.96
N GLY A 236 -49.83 17.47 25.44
CA GLY A 236 -50.31 17.65 26.81
C GLY A 236 -50.31 16.33 27.57
#